data_AF-A0AAE7G475-F1
#
_entry.id   AF-A0AAE7G475-F1
#
_cell.length_a   1.000
_cell.length_b   1.000
_cell.length_c   1.000
_cell.angle_alpha   90.00
_cell.angle_beta   90.00
_cell.angle_gamma   90.00
#
_symmetry.space_group_name_H-M   'P 1'
#
loop_
_entity.id
_entity.type
_entity.pdbx_description
1 polymer ?
#
loop_
_entity_poly.entity_id
_entity_poly.type
_entity_poly.pdbx_seq_one_letter_code
_entity_poly.pdbx_strand_id
1 'polypeptide(L)'
;MIKIHNFCFKKHFLIILPPPNITGELHIGHFFQYFIIDVIIKLKILQGYKIKFILGFDHAGLSAIIKFKSKKKILIQKKYLKKKYLYQLKYINFIFKKIKINFTLNKNYENIVKNGFKYYYKKKLIVIKKQFLNYYKNKIIPDCEVEKKIFIKYLYYIKYKIEKKTIIVSTSNLESLFYNTFLISKLKFYNEKESISPFKIKIKIYFEPINSLSNFKKYSPNINNFDFLMFLKKKGVIIINYRKKISNLYNSKKFNIKTKSILFYKKKTKKNIFKFLLKNNYIVCVKKYKSFLKIKKTNNKKIINLLFDQWFLNIKKILSFKKIKKNIFIKNKKYEKIFLIWIKNISSWCISRQINWGTKIPIFLDKEKNIYQKKEYKFIKYYKNKDVFDTWFNSSFWIIFVYSKLKKTHNIIVSGFDIIFYWIIKMLINNIFIFKKLLIKTIIIHGLIKDSNKKISKSTNNVLNFDQIKKNINKIRLYLIKDIFNDVNISVFKFKKNKKYFINTILNNKNTIIRFYAFKKIIIKKYLDYEFERKTQNFLKKNIICKKIFILITKIFFPIKKIFITKNWNFSLNFYINKLFDFKFLTIIKINNKILLIKNYINYFVIFFKIKLVFYVKQKNKTI
;
A
#
# COMPACT_ATOMS: atom_id res chain seq x y z
N MET A 1 14.00 -18.52 -45.36
CA MET A 1 12.89 -18.94 -44.47
C MET A 1 12.76 -17.99 -43.28
N ILE A 2 11.85 -17.01 -43.35
CA ILE A 2 11.55 -16.10 -42.22
C ILE A 2 10.51 -16.80 -41.34
N LYS A 3 10.86 -17.16 -40.10
CA LYS A 3 9.94 -17.78 -39.14
C LYS A 3 8.75 -16.84 -38.89
N ILE A 4 7.58 -17.19 -39.44
CA ILE A 4 6.27 -16.57 -39.19
C ILE A 4 5.82 -16.96 -37.78
N HIS A 5 6.44 -16.35 -36.77
CA HIS A 5 5.96 -16.40 -35.40
C HIS A 5 5.57 -14.98 -34.96
N ASN A 6 4.33 -14.84 -34.49
CA ASN A 6 3.87 -13.84 -33.50
C ASN A 6 2.92 -12.69 -33.89
N PHE A 7 2.04 -12.80 -34.90
CA PHE A 7 0.95 -11.80 -35.06
C PHE A 7 -0.32 -12.05 -34.21
N CYS A 8 -0.42 -13.18 -33.51
CA CYS A 8 -1.61 -13.55 -32.71
C CYS A 8 -1.49 -13.37 -31.18
N PHE A 9 -0.41 -12.78 -30.65
CA PHE A 9 -0.27 -12.62 -29.20
C PHE A 9 -1.04 -11.40 -28.68
N LYS A 10 -2.26 -11.61 -28.17
CA LYS A 10 -2.98 -10.61 -27.36
C LYS A 10 -2.07 -10.16 -26.20
N LYS A 11 -1.65 -8.88 -26.21
CA LYS A 11 -0.84 -8.30 -25.13
C LYS A 11 -1.57 -8.46 -23.80
N HIS A 12 -0.86 -8.88 -22.76
CA HIS A 12 -1.44 -9.05 -21.43
C HIS A 12 -1.43 -7.73 -20.67
N PHE A 13 -2.53 -7.42 -19.98
CA PHE A 13 -2.58 -6.32 -19.03
C PHE A 13 -2.81 -6.87 -17.62
N LEU A 14 -1.82 -6.70 -16.75
CA LEU A 14 -1.84 -7.19 -15.38
C LEU A 14 -2.03 -6.01 -14.41
N ILE A 15 -3.10 -6.06 -13.63
CA ILE A 15 -3.42 -5.07 -12.59
C ILE A 15 -3.36 -5.72 -11.20
N ILE A 16 -2.69 -5.06 -10.26
CA ILE A 16 -2.64 -5.49 -8.86
C ILE A 16 -3.82 -4.87 -8.14
N LEU A 17 -4.68 -5.73 -7.59
CA LEU A 17 -5.78 -5.32 -6.74
C LEU A 17 -5.30 -5.41 -5.28
N PRO A 18 -5.37 -4.32 -4.49
CA PRO A 18 -5.13 -4.40 -3.06
C PRO A 18 -6.17 -5.31 -2.41
N PRO A 19 -5.75 -6.32 -1.62
CA PRO A 19 -6.70 -7.20 -0.95
C PRO A 19 -7.39 -6.42 0.20
N PRO A 20 -8.73 -6.24 0.18
CA PRO A 20 -9.43 -5.62 1.30
C PRO A 20 -9.25 -6.39 2.61
N ASN A 21 -9.33 -5.68 3.73
CA ASN A 21 -9.26 -6.26 5.07
C ASN A 21 -10.52 -7.08 5.39
N ILE A 22 -10.36 -8.22 6.08
CA ILE A 22 -11.47 -9.09 6.48
C ILE A 22 -12.36 -8.52 7.61
N THR A 23 -12.27 -7.23 7.91
CA THR A 23 -12.93 -6.58 9.07
C THR A 23 -14.39 -6.18 8.84
N GLY A 24 -14.96 -6.51 7.67
CA GLY A 24 -16.35 -6.24 7.33
C GLY A 24 -16.52 -6.02 5.83
N GLU A 25 -17.69 -5.52 5.44
CA GLU A 25 -18.05 -5.28 4.04
C GLU A 25 -17.25 -4.16 3.36
N LEU A 26 -17.35 -4.10 2.03
CA LEU A 26 -16.85 -2.96 1.27
C LEU A 26 -17.70 -1.71 1.58
N HIS A 27 -17.01 -0.59 1.70
CA HIS A 27 -17.60 0.73 1.85
C HIS A 27 -17.31 1.58 0.62
N ILE A 28 -17.88 2.79 0.56
CA ILE A 28 -17.76 3.70 -0.58
C ILE A 28 -16.33 3.94 -1.06
N GLY A 29 -15.35 4.11 -0.17
CA GLY A 29 -13.93 4.21 -0.54
C GLY A 29 -13.39 2.99 -1.31
N HIS A 30 -13.85 1.78 -1.00
CA HIS A 30 -13.49 0.60 -1.78
C HIS A 30 -14.15 0.62 -3.15
N PHE A 31 -15.45 0.97 -3.21
CA PHE A 31 -16.19 1.07 -4.47
C PHE A 31 -15.56 2.09 -5.41
N PHE A 32 -15.14 3.24 -4.89
CA PHE A 32 -14.41 4.25 -5.66
C PHE A 32 -13.16 3.69 -6.34
N GLN A 33 -12.34 2.98 -5.56
CA GLN A 33 -11.16 2.33 -6.10
C GLN A 33 -11.52 1.30 -7.18
N TYR A 34 -12.54 0.45 -6.94
CA TYR A 34 -13.00 -0.51 -7.93
C TYR A 34 -13.59 0.15 -9.18
N PHE A 35 -14.24 1.30 -9.08
CA PHE A 35 -14.74 2.05 -10.24
C PHE A 35 -13.60 2.52 -11.13
N ILE A 36 -12.54 3.09 -10.55
CA ILE A 36 -11.36 3.53 -11.31
C ILE A 36 -10.71 2.32 -12.00
N ILE A 37 -10.55 1.22 -11.27
CA ILE A 37 -9.98 -0.03 -11.79
C ILE A 37 -10.82 -0.60 -12.93
N ASP A 38 -12.15 -0.60 -12.78
CA ASP A 38 -13.09 -1.10 -13.77
C ASP A 38 -13.03 -0.30 -15.08
N VAL A 39 -12.97 1.03 -14.99
CA VAL A 39 -12.78 1.90 -16.17
C VAL A 39 -11.46 1.57 -16.88
N ILE A 40 -10.35 1.44 -16.14
CA ILE A 40 -9.05 1.09 -16.72
C ILE A 40 -9.10 -0.29 -17.40
N ILE A 41 -9.72 -1.28 -16.75
CA ILE A 41 -9.87 -2.64 -17.28
C ILE A 41 -10.67 -2.59 -18.59
N LYS A 42 -11.82 -1.92 -18.61
CA LYS A 42 -12.69 -1.79 -19.79
C LYS A 42 -11.97 -1.12 -20.96
N LEU A 43 -11.28 -0.01 -20.70
CA LEU A 43 -10.45 0.66 -21.71
C LEU A 43 -9.36 -0.27 -22.27
N LYS A 44 -8.72 -1.07 -21.42
CA LYS A 44 -7.70 -2.02 -21.86
C LYS A 44 -8.28 -3.18 -22.67
N ILE A 45 -9.48 -3.66 -22.34
CA ILE A 45 -10.20 -4.65 -23.14
C ILE A 45 -10.51 -4.09 -24.53
N LEU A 46 -11.01 -2.85 -24.61
CA LEU A 46 -11.28 -2.17 -25.89
C LEU A 46 -10.01 -1.99 -26.73
N GLN A 47 -8.86 -1.80 -26.08
CA GLN A 47 -7.53 -1.75 -26.73
C GLN A 47 -6.98 -3.15 -27.10
N GLY A 48 -7.76 -4.22 -26.96
CA GLY A 48 -7.38 -5.59 -27.34
C GLY A 48 -6.51 -6.34 -26.32
N TYR A 49 -6.33 -5.83 -25.10
CA TYR A 49 -5.53 -6.50 -24.08
C TYR A 49 -6.28 -7.65 -23.39
N LYS A 50 -5.56 -8.73 -23.09
CA LYS A 50 -6.04 -9.79 -22.20
C LYS A 50 -5.77 -9.41 -20.75
N ILE A 51 -6.82 -9.09 -20.01
CA ILE A 51 -6.76 -8.67 -18.61
C ILE A 51 -6.44 -9.86 -17.69
N LYS A 52 -5.55 -9.62 -16.73
CA LYS A 52 -5.24 -10.55 -15.63
C LYS A 52 -5.23 -9.77 -14.32
N PHE A 53 -5.82 -10.36 -13.28
CA PHE A 53 -5.74 -9.88 -11.89
C PHE A 53 -6.10 -11.01 -10.94
N ILE A 54 -5.79 -10.82 -9.66
CA ILE A 54 -6.14 -11.76 -8.58
C ILE A 54 -6.93 -11.02 -7.51
N LEU A 55 -8.06 -11.62 -7.10
CA LEU A 55 -8.85 -11.17 -5.95
C LEU A 55 -8.39 -11.89 -4.68
N GLY A 56 -8.46 -11.19 -3.55
CA GLY A 56 -8.27 -11.79 -2.25
C GLY A 56 -8.58 -10.86 -1.09
N PHE A 57 -8.48 -11.41 0.11
CA PHE A 57 -8.64 -10.67 1.36
C PHE A 57 -7.36 -10.72 2.17
N ASP A 58 -7.11 -9.63 2.89
CA ASP A 58 -6.11 -9.60 3.93
C ASP A 58 -6.71 -10.02 5.28
N HIS A 59 -6.01 -10.88 6.00
CA HIS A 59 -6.35 -11.31 7.36
C HIS A 59 -6.41 -10.17 8.37
N ALA A 60 -5.85 -9.00 8.05
CA ALA A 60 -5.93 -7.76 8.81
C ALA A 60 -5.41 -7.83 10.26
N GLY A 61 -4.64 -8.87 10.62
CA GLY A 61 -4.01 -9.10 11.92
C GLY A 61 -4.80 -8.55 13.11
N LEU A 62 -4.20 -7.55 13.77
CA LEU A 62 -4.75 -6.91 14.95
C LEU A 62 -6.16 -6.31 14.71
N SER A 63 -6.40 -5.67 13.56
CA SER A 63 -7.70 -5.08 13.23
C SER A 63 -8.82 -6.12 13.17
N ALA A 64 -8.52 -7.34 12.70
CA ALA A 64 -9.50 -8.45 12.73
C ALA A 64 -9.74 -8.97 14.14
N ILE A 65 -8.70 -9.08 14.97
CA ILE A 65 -8.85 -9.48 16.38
C ILE A 65 -9.74 -8.48 17.13
N ILE A 66 -9.51 -7.17 16.97
CA ILE A 66 -10.32 -6.15 17.64
C ILE A 66 -11.79 -6.25 17.23
N LYS A 67 -12.05 -6.45 15.93
CA LYS A 67 -13.42 -6.50 15.42
C LYS A 67 -14.18 -7.75 15.86
N PHE A 68 -13.56 -8.93 15.78
CA PHE A 68 -14.24 -10.21 15.98
C PHE A 68 -13.96 -10.88 17.33
N LYS A 69 -13.03 -10.35 18.13
CA LYS A 69 -12.58 -10.82 19.45
C LYS A 69 -11.93 -12.21 19.48
N SER A 70 -12.23 -13.11 18.55
CA SER A 70 -11.72 -14.49 18.52
C SER A 70 -11.43 -15.00 17.11
N LYS A 71 -10.47 -15.93 17.00
CA LYS A 71 -10.10 -16.57 15.72
C LYS A 71 -11.24 -17.37 15.10
N LYS A 72 -12.01 -18.11 15.93
CA LYS A 72 -13.15 -18.90 15.48
C LYS A 72 -14.17 -18.01 14.77
N LYS A 73 -14.52 -16.86 15.38
CA LYS A 73 -15.42 -15.86 14.77
C LYS A 73 -14.88 -15.29 13.45
N ILE A 74 -13.57 -15.01 13.36
CA ILE A 74 -12.95 -14.54 12.10
C ILE A 74 -13.13 -15.56 10.97
N LEU A 75 -12.90 -16.85 11.25
CA LEU A 75 -13.01 -17.92 10.25
C LEU A 75 -14.45 -18.12 9.76
N ILE A 76 -15.43 -18.03 10.66
CA ILE A 76 -16.86 -18.07 10.31
C ILE A 76 -17.20 -16.87 9.41
N GLN A 77 -16.84 -15.66 9.84
CA GLN A 77 -17.12 -14.42 9.12
C GLN A 77 -16.42 -14.33 7.77
N LYS A 78 -15.25 -14.98 7.62
CA LYS A 78 -14.55 -15.07 6.35
C LYS A 78 -15.41 -15.68 5.24
N LYS A 79 -16.17 -16.75 5.53
CA LYS A 79 -17.04 -17.39 4.53
C LYS A 79 -18.17 -16.45 4.09
N TYR A 80 -18.81 -15.78 5.05
CA TYR A 80 -19.86 -14.79 4.81
C TYR A 80 -19.36 -13.60 3.97
N LEU A 81 -18.27 -12.95 4.41
CA LEU A 81 -17.69 -11.78 3.73
C LEU A 81 -17.21 -12.11 2.32
N LYS A 82 -16.72 -13.34 2.09
CA LYS A 82 -16.34 -13.80 0.75
C LYS A 82 -17.55 -13.85 -0.19
N LYS A 83 -18.68 -14.41 0.26
CA LYS A 83 -19.93 -14.44 -0.54
C LYS A 83 -20.43 -13.03 -0.82
N LYS A 84 -20.48 -12.18 0.21
CA LYS A 84 -20.98 -10.80 0.09
C LYS A 84 -20.10 -9.94 -0.83
N TYR A 85 -18.78 -10.10 -0.78
CA TYR A 85 -17.85 -9.40 -1.68
C TYR A 85 -18.04 -9.78 -3.15
N LEU A 86 -18.27 -11.06 -3.46
CA LEU A 86 -18.60 -11.47 -4.84
C LEU A 86 -19.91 -10.84 -5.29
N TYR A 87 -20.93 -10.85 -4.43
CA TYR A 87 -22.21 -10.21 -4.72
C TYR A 87 -22.05 -8.71 -4.99
N GLN A 88 -21.31 -7.99 -4.14
CA GLN A 88 -21.03 -6.56 -4.29
C GLN A 88 -20.29 -6.26 -5.61
N LEU A 89 -19.28 -7.06 -5.97
CA LEU A 89 -18.56 -6.90 -7.24
C LEU A 89 -19.44 -7.21 -8.46
N LYS A 90 -20.31 -8.23 -8.40
CA LYS A 90 -21.27 -8.50 -9.47
C LYS A 90 -22.23 -7.33 -9.65
N TYR A 91 -22.75 -6.80 -8.55
CA TYR A 91 -23.74 -5.72 -8.58
C TYR A 91 -23.21 -4.45 -9.24
N ILE A 92 -21.94 -4.12 -9.02
CA ILE A 92 -21.31 -2.95 -9.67
C ILE A 92 -20.88 -3.21 -11.12
N ASN A 93 -21.25 -4.36 -11.69
CA ASN A 93 -20.83 -4.82 -13.02
C ASN A 93 -19.31 -4.82 -13.21
N PHE A 94 -18.57 -5.18 -12.15
CA PHE A 94 -17.12 -5.39 -12.23
C PHE A 94 -16.84 -6.60 -13.10
N ILE A 95 -15.95 -6.48 -14.09
CA ILE A 95 -15.67 -7.58 -15.02
C ILE A 95 -14.81 -8.64 -14.35
N PHE A 96 -15.36 -9.83 -14.12
CA PHE A 96 -14.61 -11.02 -13.71
C PHE A 96 -15.27 -12.32 -14.18
N LYS A 97 -14.46 -13.34 -14.50
CA LYS A 97 -14.94 -14.69 -14.88
C LYS A 97 -14.41 -15.73 -13.89
N LYS A 98 -15.30 -16.47 -13.20
CA LYS A 98 -15.03 -17.58 -12.25
C LYS A 98 -13.68 -17.43 -11.48
N ILE A 99 -13.60 -16.48 -10.55
CA ILE A 99 -12.35 -16.17 -9.82
C ILE A 99 -12.36 -16.75 -8.40
N LYS A 100 -11.33 -17.53 -8.07
CA LYS A 100 -11.04 -17.96 -6.69
C LYS A 100 -10.50 -16.80 -5.87
N ILE A 101 -11.22 -16.41 -4.82
CA ILE A 101 -10.77 -15.41 -3.84
C ILE A 101 -9.69 -16.03 -2.95
N ASN A 102 -8.53 -15.38 -2.91
CA ASN A 102 -7.39 -15.80 -2.08
C ASN A 102 -7.42 -15.14 -0.71
N PHE A 103 -6.60 -15.65 0.21
CA PHE A 103 -6.49 -15.11 1.56
C PHE A 103 -5.04 -15.17 2.01
N THR A 104 -4.59 -14.15 2.73
CA THR A 104 -3.19 -14.03 3.16
C THR A 104 -2.77 -15.02 4.26
N LEU A 105 -3.70 -15.84 4.77
CA LEU A 105 -3.39 -17.01 5.63
C LEU A 105 -3.70 -18.36 4.95
N ASN A 106 -3.85 -18.40 3.63
CA ASN A 106 -3.90 -19.69 2.93
C ASN A 106 -2.48 -20.31 2.89
N LYS A 107 -2.38 -21.64 3.00
CA LYS A 107 -1.09 -22.38 3.04
C LYS A 107 -0.09 -21.92 1.96
N ASN A 108 -0.52 -21.79 0.71
CA ASN A 108 0.35 -21.37 -0.39
C ASN A 108 0.90 -19.95 -0.19
N TYR A 109 0.09 -19.02 0.34
CA TYR A 109 0.52 -17.66 0.62
C TYR A 109 1.47 -17.61 1.82
N GLU A 110 1.12 -18.32 2.90
CA GLU A 110 1.99 -18.43 4.08
C GLU A 110 3.35 -19.00 3.74
N ASN A 111 3.42 -20.00 2.84
CA ASN A 111 4.68 -20.59 2.40
C ASN A 111 5.55 -19.56 1.67
N ILE A 112 4.97 -18.71 0.82
CA ILE A 112 5.71 -17.62 0.16
C ILE A 112 6.28 -16.65 1.20
N VAL A 113 5.50 -16.26 2.19
CA VAL A 113 5.91 -15.32 3.24
C VAL A 113 7.00 -15.92 4.12
N LYS A 114 6.83 -17.18 4.54
CA LYS A 114 7.83 -17.92 5.32
C LYS A 114 9.13 -18.10 4.53
N ASN A 115 9.06 -18.41 3.23
CA ASN A 115 10.24 -18.54 2.38
C ASN A 115 10.93 -17.19 2.16
N GLY A 116 10.15 -16.12 1.97
CA GLY A 116 10.68 -14.75 1.90
C GLY A 116 11.42 -14.34 3.17
N PHE A 117 10.85 -14.64 4.34
CA PHE A 117 11.52 -14.42 5.63
C PHE A 117 12.82 -15.23 5.74
N LYS A 118 12.79 -16.53 5.39
CA LYS A 118 14.00 -17.37 5.39
C LYS A 118 15.08 -16.78 4.49
N TYR A 119 14.71 -16.20 3.34
CA TYR A 119 15.65 -15.56 2.44
C TYR A 119 16.24 -14.26 3.02
N TYR A 120 15.43 -13.42 3.67
CA TYR A 120 15.93 -12.26 4.43
C TYR A 120 16.89 -12.64 5.54
N TYR A 121 16.57 -13.73 6.26
CA TYR A 121 17.39 -14.24 7.35
C TYR A 121 18.75 -14.71 6.83
N LYS A 122 18.78 -15.54 5.77
CA LYS A 122 20.02 -15.99 5.10
C LYS A 122 20.90 -14.83 4.64
N LYS A 123 20.31 -13.72 4.19
CA LYS A 123 21.03 -12.51 3.76
C LYS A 123 21.45 -11.57 4.92
N LYS A 124 21.32 -12.00 6.18
CA LYS A 124 21.67 -11.21 7.38
C LYS A 124 20.95 -9.84 7.44
N LEU A 125 19.72 -9.78 6.90
CA LEU A 125 18.89 -8.55 6.87
C LEU A 125 17.90 -8.48 8.03
N ILE A 126 17.67 -9.60 8.71
CA ILE A 126 16.87 -9.69 9.92
C ILE A 126 17.76 -9.40 11.13
N VAL A 127 17.32 -8.48 11.98
CA VAL A 127 18.02 -8.07 13.20
C VAL A 127 17.02 -8.10 14.35
N ILE A 128 17.45 -8.58 15.52
CA ILE A 128 16.66 -8.45 16.73
C ILE A 128 17.07 -7.17 17.44
N LYS A 129 16.08 -6.31 17.72
CA LYS A 129 16.29 -5.08 18.47
C LYS A 129 15.33 -5.00 19.64
N LYS A 130 15.78 -4.35 20.70
CA LYS A 130 14.94 -3.99 21.84
C LYS A 130 14.00 -2.85 21.44
N GLN A 131 12.71 -3.02 21.70
CA GLN A 131 11.68 -2.00 21.48
C GLN A 131 10.77 -1.93 22.70
N PHE A 132 10.40 -0.71 23.11
CA PHE A 132 9.39 -0.54 24.15
C PHE A 132 8.00 -0.85 23.62
N LEU A 133 7.30 -1.74 24.32
CA LEU A 133 5.92 -2.09 24.03
C LEU A 133 5.06 -1.82 25.26
N ASN A 134 3.79 -1.51 25.03
CA ASN A 134 2.83 -1.36 26.11
C ASN A 134 2.62 -2.73 26.77
N TYR A 135 2.64 -2.76 28.10
CA TYR A 135 2.59 -3.97 28.90
C TYR A 135 1.63 -3.81 30.07
N TYR A 136 0.85 -4.86 30.30
CA TYR A 136 -0.18 -4.90 31.35
C TYR A 136 -0.56 -6.35 31.67
N LYS A 137 -0.60 -6.71 32.95
CA LYS A 137 -0.95 -8.07 33.46
C LYS A 137 -0.29 -9.19 32.64
N ASN A 138 1.03 -9.19 32.58
CA ASN A 138 1.83 -10.21 31.90
C ASN A 138 1.62 -10.34 30.39
N LYS A 139 1.01 -9.35 29.75
CA LYS A 139 0.72 -9.34 28.30
C LYS A 139 1.15 -8.03 27.66
N ILE A 140 1.63 -8.14 26.43
CA ILE A 140 1.87 -6.97 25.56
C ILE A 140 0.52 -6.51 25.01
N ILE A 141 0.26 -5.22 25.11
CA ILE A 141 -0.97 -4.58 24.64
C ILE A 141 -0.69 -3.79 23.35
N PRO A 142 -1.54 -3.91 22.33
CA PRO A 142 -1.41 -3.12 21.11
C PRO A 142 -1.79 -1.64 21.34
N ASP A 143 -1.17 -0.72 20.58
CA ASP A 143 -1.40 0.74 20.73
C ASP A 143 -2.88 1.15 20.59
N CYS A 144 -3.68 0.43 19.81
CA CYS A 144 -5.12 0.68 19.64
C CYS A 144 -5.96 0.42 20.90
N GLU A 145 -5.46 -0.39 21.84
CA GLU A 145 -6.09 -0.64 23.14
C GLU A 145 -5.62 0.39 24.19
N VAL A 146 -4.73 1.31 23.80
CA VAL A 146 -4.21 2.35 24.66
C VAL A 146 -4.94 3.65 24.41
N GLU A 147 -5.51 4.20 25.47
CA GLU A 147 -6.06 5.54 25.47
C GLU A 147 -5.16 6.49 26.27
N LYS A 148 -5.20 7.76 25.89
CA LYS A 148 -4.47 8.82 26.57
C LYS A 148 -5.46 9.64 27.37
N LYS A 149 -5.39 9.57 28.70
CA LYS A 149 -6.12 10.51 29.56
C LYS A 149 -5.20 11.64 30.00
N ILE A 150 -5.74 12.86 29.96
CA ILE A 150 -5.04 14.02 30.50
C ILE A 150 -4.98 13.84 32.02
N PHE A 151 -3.82 14.11 32.59
CA PHE A 151 -3.62 14.09 34.03
C PHE A 151 -2.56 15.10 34.42
N ILE A 152 -2.61 15.55 35.66
CA ILE A 152 -1.62 16.48 36.20
C ILE A 152 -0.37 15.69 36.59
N LYS A 153 0.77 16.11 36.06
CA LYS A 153 2.10 15.66 36.48
C LYS A 153 2.84 16.79 37.19
N TYR A 154 3.85 16.39 37.94
CA TYR A 154 4.81 17.28 38.57
C TYR A 154 6.14 17.15 37.85
N LEU A 155 6.75 18.28 37.52
CA LEU A 155 8.11 18.40 37.00
C LEU A 155 8.98 18.93 38.16
N TYR A 156 9.94 18.11 38.58
CA TYR A 156 10.87 18.41 39.65
C TYR A 156 12.17 18.94 39.06
N TYR A 157 12.63 20.09 39.53
CA TYR A 157 13.94 20.67 39.20
C TYR A 157 14.92 20.32 40.31
N ILE A 158 15.98 19.60 39.97
CA ILE A 158 16.86 18.93 40.92
C ILE A 158 18.31 19.39 40.69
N LYS A 159 19.01 19.68 41.79
CA LYS A 159 20.42 20.07 41.79
C LYS A 159 21.32 18.87 41.49
N TYR A 160 22.23 19.04 40.55
CA TYR A 160 23.35 18.14 40.25
C TYR A 160 24.64 18.94 40.43
N LYS A 161 25.76 18.27 40.68
CA LYS A 161 27.07 18.92 40.78
C LYS A 161 27.90 18.63 39.52
N ILE A 162 28.60 19.62 38.99
CA ILE A 162 29.67 19.48 38.00
C ILE A 162 30.87 20.20 38.59
N GLU A 163 31.97 19.50 38.86
CA GLU A 163 33.15 20.09 39.52
C GLU A 163 32.70 20.85 40.80
N LYS A 164 32.96 22.17 40.90
CA LYS A 164 32.51 23.04 41.99
C LYS A 164 31.14 23.72 41.74
N LYS A 165 30.55 23.59 40.54
CA LYS A 165 29.30 24.28 40.14
C LYS A 165 28.07 23.40 40.34
N THR A 166 26.93 24.03 40.61
CA THR A 166 25.62 23.35 40.64
C THR A 166 24.87 23.58 39.34
N ILE A 167 24.25 22.53 38.82
CA ILE A 167 23.38 22.58 37.63
C ILE A 167 21.98 22.11 37.99
N ILE A 168 21.00 22.55 37.22
CA ILE A 168 19.60 22.20 37.42
C ILE A 168 19.15 21.24 36.32
N VAL A 169 18.65 20.07 36.74
CA VAL A 169 18.12 19.02 35.87
C VAL A 169 16.65 18.80 36.15
N SER A 170 15.82 18.81 35.11
CA SER A 170 14.37 18.59 35.24
C SER A 170 13.99 17.10 35.08
N THR A 171 13.02 16.61 35.87
CA THR A 171 12.43 15.29 35.70
C THR A 171 10.99 15.21 36.17
N SER A 172 10.16 14.40 35.49
CA SER A 172 8.80 14.07 35.94
C SER A 172 8.68 12.71 36.63
N ASN A 173 9.79 11.96 36.76
CA ASN A 173 9.82 10.64 37.39
C ASN A 173 10.99 10.55 38.37
N LEU A 174 10.74 10.74 39.67
CA LEU A 174 11.77 10.68 40.70
C LEU A 174 12.47 9.31 40.79
N GLU A 175 11.75 8.21 40.56
CA GLU A 175 12.32 6.85 40.58
C GLU A 175 13.39 6.68 39.50
N SER A 176 13.28 7.41 38.39
CA SER A 176 14.24 7.34 37.29
C SER A 176 15.61 7.91 37.61
N LEU A 177 15.79 8.65 38.72
CA LEU A 177 17.06 9.24 39.12
C LEU A 177 18.15 8.20 39.41
N PHE A 178 17.75 7.03 39.91
CA PHE A 178 18.68 5.91 40.17
C PHE A 178 19.18 5.22 38.90
N TYR A 179 18.47 5.41 37.79
CA TYR A 179 18.74 4.76 36.51
C TYR A 179 19.27 5.75 35.47
N ASN A 180 19.73 6.92 35.90
CA ASN A 180 20.32 7.90 35.00
C ASN A 180 21.64 7.38 34.44
N THR A 181 21.79 7.47 33.13
CA THR A 181 22.99 7.00 32.44
C THR A 181 23.83 8.13 31.87
N PHE A 182 23.20 9.20 31.40
CA PHE A 182 23.86 10.40 30.88
C PHE A 182 22.92 11.61 30.97
N LEU A 183 23.49 12.82 30.91
CA LEU A 183 22.77 14.07 30.72
C LEU A 183 23.00 14.59 29.30
N ILE A 184 22.04 15.34 28.77
CA ILE A 184 22.26 16.16 27.58
C ILE A 184 22.22 17.62 27.96
N SER A 185 23.22 18.35 27.49
CA SER A 185 23.34 19.80 27.59
C SER A 185 23.01 20.47 26.26
N LYS A 186 22.28 21.58 26.30
CA LYS A 186 22.16 22.53 25.18
C LYS A 186 23.43 23.33 24.92
N LEU A 187 24.31 23.41 25.92
CA LEU A 187 25.52 24.22 25.90
C LEU A 187 26.71 23.33 25.56
N LYS A 188 27.41 23.65 24.47
CA LYS A 188 28.55 22.86 23.94
C LYS A 188 29.70 22.77 24.95
N PHE A 189 29.89 23.80 25.78
CA PHE A 189 30.89 23.86 26.85
C PHE A 189 30.88 22.67 27.82
N TYR A 190 29.71 22.08 28.07
CA TYR A 190 29.59 20.95 29.00
C TYR A 190 29.71 19.58 28.32
N ASN A 191 30.09 19.52 27.04
CA ASN A 191 30.26 18.23 26.36
C ASN A 191 31.37 17.41 27.04
N GLU A 192 31.11 16.12 27.24
CA GLU A 192 32.01 15.13 27.84
C GLU A 192 32.39 15.35 29.31
N LYS A 193 31.96 16.45 29.93
CA LYS A 193 32.10 16.68 31.38
C LYS A 193 31.33 15.65 32.20
N GLU A 194 31.78 15.43 33.44
CA GLU A 194 31.11 14.57 34.41
C GLU A 194 30.26 15.36 35.40
N SER A 195 29.08 14.83 35.69
CA SER A 195 28.19 15.34 36.73
C SER A 195 27.95 14.29 37.81
N ILE A 196 27.73 14.74 39.04
CA ILE A 196 27.37 13.91 40.17
C ILE A 196 25.89 14.16 40.50
N SER A 197 25.10 13.09 40.48
CA SER A 197 23.69 13.13 40.89
C SER A 197 23.50 13.26 42.41
N PRO A 198 22.29 13.60 42.89
CA PRO A 198 21.95 13.58 44.32
C PRO A 198 22.25 12.28 45.06
N PHE A 199 22.38 11.17 44.33
CA PHE A 199 22.66 9.85 44.87
C PHE A 199 24.14 9.45 44.72
N LYS A 200 25.03 10.42 44.50
CA LYS A 200 26.48 10.23 44.31
C LYS A 200 26.84 9.35 43.10
N ILE A 201 25.94 9.23 42.12
CA ILE A 201 26.20 8.53 40.85
C ILE A 201 26.87 9.50 39.87
N LYS A 202 28.05 9.13 39.33
CA LYS A 202 28.75 9.85 38.26
C LYS A 202 28.07 9.61 36.91
N ILE A 203 27.83 10.69 36.16
CA ILE A 203 27.04 10.71 34.93
C ILE A 203 27.70 11.63 33.91
N LYS A 204 28.03 11.12 32.72
CA LYS A 204 28.59 11.91 31.62
C LYS A 204 27.55 12.83 30.97
N ILE A 205 27.99 13.99 30.52
CA ILE A 205 27.18 14.99 29.82
C ILE A 205 27.54 14.96 28.32
N TYR A 206 26.54 15.04 27.46
CA TYR A 206 26.73 15.15 26.01
C TYR A 206 26.05 16.40 25.47
N PHE A 207 26.65 17.06 24.49
CA PHE A 207 26.02 18.19 23.81
C PHE A 207 25.03 17.72 22.74
N GLU A 208 23.81 18.27 22.75
CA GLU A 208 22.88 18.15 21.63
C GLU A 208 21.90 19.32 21.60
N PRO A 209 21.60 19.90 20.42
CA PRO A 209 20.62 20.98 20.28
C PRO A 209 19.22 20.40 20.51
N ILE A 210 18.78 20.38 21.77
CA ILE A 210 17.46 19.88 22.18
C ILE A 210 16.54 21.06 22.45
N ASN A 211 15.30 20.95 21.98
CA ASN A 211 14.24 21.86 22.35
C ASN A 211 13.65 21.45 23.72
N SER A 212 14.31 21.85 24.81
CA SER A 212 13.86 21.61 26.20
C SER A 212 13.78 22.89 27.01
N LEU A 213 12.91 22.94 28.02
CA LEU A 213 12.81 24.11 28.92
C LEU A 213 14.06 24.30 29.79
N SER A 214 14.77 23.22 30.14
CA SER A 214 16.03 23.27 30.89
C SER A 214 17.25 23.12 29.99
N ASN A 215 18.37 23.75 30.38
CA ASN A 215 19.66 23.62 29.71
C ASN A 215 20.22 22.19 29.80
N PHE A 216 19.86 21.45 30.85
CA PHE A 216 20.22 20.05 31.05
C PHE A 216 18.98 19.17 31.09
N LYS A 217 19.07 17.99 30.47
CA LYS A 217 18.02 16.97 30.50
C LYS A 217 18.64 15.61 30.80
N LYS A 218 18.06 14.90 31.77
CA LYS A 218 18.49 13.53 32.10
C LYS A 218 17.86 12.50 31.20
N TYR A 219 18.59 11.41 31.01
CA TYR A 219 18.16 10.26 30.23
C TYR A 219 18.34 8.96 31.02
N SER A 220 17.27 8.16 31.05
CA SER A 220 17.22 6.85 31.71
C SER A 220 16.73 5.80 30.71
N PRO A 221 17.63 5.23 29.87
CA PRO A 221 17.31 4.32 28.77
C PRO A 221 16.47 3.11 29.17
N ASN A 222 16.59 2.67 30.41
CA ASN A 222 15.87 1.50 30.94
C ASN A 222 14.37 1.78 31.20
N ILE A 223 13.94 3.04 31.13
CA ILE A 223 12.59 3.46 31.55
C ILE A 223 11.75 3.95 30.37
N ASN A 224 12.36 4.58 29.37
CA ASN A 224 11.65 5.17 28.25
C ASN A 224 12.34 4.96 26.90
N ASN A 225 11.53 4.76 25.85
CA ASN A 225 11.99 4.51 24.49
C ASN A 225 12.77 5.67 23.89
N PHE A 226 12.31 6.90 24.15
CA PHE A 226 13.01 8.08 23.68
C PHE A 226 14.43 8.12 24.24
N ASP A 227 14.57 7.87 25.54
CA ASP A 227 15.86 7.87 26.21
C ASP A 227 16.79 6.76 25.71
N PHE A 228 16.22 5.59 25.42
CA PHE A 228 16.95 4.48 24.81
C PHE A 228 17.43 4.78 23.38
N LEU A 229 16.61 5.46 22.57
CA LEU A 229 17.02 5.88 21.22
C LEU A 229 18.12 6.95 21.26
N MET A 230 18.03 7.91 22.19
CA MET A 230 19.07 8.92 22.39
C MET A 230 20.38 8.27 22.85
N PHE A 231 20.30 7.30 23.75
CA PHE A 231 21.45 6.51 24.18
C PHE A 231 22.15 5.81 22.99
N LEU A 232 21.38 5.13 22.12
CA LEU A 232 21.92 4.47 20.94
C LEU A 232 22.56 5.45 19.95
N LYS A 233 22.03 6.66 19.83
CA LYS A 233 22.56 7.73 18.97
C LYS A 233 23.92 8.22 19.47
N LYS A 234 24.10 8.32 20.80
CA LYS A 234 25.30 8.91 21.42
C LYS A 234 26.41 7.91 21.69
N LYS A 235 26.10 6.70 22.15
CA LYS A 235 27.10 5.65 22.41
C LYS A 235 27.35 4.76 21.19
N GLY A 236 27.31 5.34 19.98
CA GLY A 236 27.64 4.71 18.70
C GLY A 236 27.48 3.19 18.68
N VAL A 237 26.27 2.69 18.41
CA VAL A 237 25.99 1.27 18.15
C VAL A 237 26.70 0.34 19.16
N ILE A 238 26.01 -0.07 20.23
CA ILE A 238 26.38 -1.34 20.85
C ILE A 238 26.13 -2.41 19.78
N ILE A 239 27.20 -2.76 19.05
CA ILE A 239 27.32 -4.03 18.36
C ILE A 239 27.34 -5.05 19.48
N ILE A 240 26.16 -5.55 19.82
CA ILE A 240 26.03 -6.74 20.63
C ILE A 240 26.60 -7.83 19.75
N ASN A 241 27.86 -8.19 20.00
CA ASN A 241 28.46 -9.37 19.43
C ASN A 241 27.49 -10.54 19.63
N TYR A 242 27.16 -11.18 18.51
CA TYR A 242 26.36 -12.40 18.45
C TYR A 242 26.98 -13.44 19.39
N ARG A 243 26.48 -13.56 20.64
CA ARG A 243 26.47 -14.78 21.48
C ARG A 243 26.20 -14.56 22.98
N LYS A 244 25.98 -13.35 23.49
CA LYS A 244 25.58 -13.19 24.91
C LYS A 244 24.26 -12.43 25.05
N LYS A 245 23.30 -13.12 25.69
CA LYS A 245 22.01 -12.64 26.19
C LYS A 245 22.06 -11.17 26.64
N ILE A 246 21.24 -10.32 26.02
CA ILE A 246 20.95 -8.94 26.48
C ILE A 246 20.24 -8.95 27.86
N SER A 247 19.79 -10.10 28.36
CA SER A 247 19.24 -10.20 29.73
C SER A 247 20.26 -9.78 30.80
N ASN A 248 21.56 -9.80 30.51
CA ASN A 248 22.58 -9.45 31.51
C ASN A 248 22.83 -7.94 31.69
N LEU A 249 22.19 -7.07 30.89
CA LEU A 249 22.17 -5.62 31.19
C LEU A 249 21.01 -5.22 32.10
N TYR A 250 20.03 -6.11 32.29
CA TYR A 250 18.89 -5.91 33.19
C TYR A 250 18.92 -6.82 34.42
N ASN A 251 19.74 -7.88 34.42
CA ASN A 251 20.15 -8.55 35.64
C ASN A 251 21.17 -7.68 36.38
N SER A 252 20.61 -6.86 37.25
CA SER A 252 21.25 -6.16 38.35
C SER A 252 22.20 -7.05 39.15
N LYS A 253 23.45 -7.19 38.72
CA LYS A 253 24.57 -7.59 39.61
C LYS A 253 25.90 -6.88 39.30
N LYS A 254 26.00 -6.05 38.24
CA LYS A 254 27.25 -5.33 37.87
C LYS A 254 27.14 -3.80 37.81
N PHE A 255 26.19 -3.21 38.53
CA PHE A 255 26.36 -1.83 39.00
C PHE A 255 26.77 -1.93 40.47
N ASN A 256 28.08 -1.94 40.71
CA ASN A 256 28.65 -1.80 42.05
C ASN A 256 28.32 -0.38 42.55
N ILE A 257 27.11 -0.23 43.08
CA ILE A 257 26.70 0.94 43.85
C ILE A 257 27.26 0.71 45.25
N LYS A 258 28.47 1.22 45.49
CA LYS A 258 29.25 1.09 46.73
C LYS A 258 28.69 1.88 47.93
N THR A 259 27.36 1.98 48.10
CA THR A 259 26.79 2.66 49.27
C THR A 259 25.65 1.86 49.89
N LYS A 260 25.91 1.27 51.07
CA LYS A 260 24.95 0.55 51.92
C LYS A 260 23.65 1.34 52.18
N SER A 261 23.70 2.68 52.14
CA SER A 261 22.54 3.57 52.31
C SER A 261 21.49 3.53 51.18
N ILE A 262 21.84 3.05 49.97
CA ILE A 262 20.91 2.96 48.84
C ILE A 262 20.06 1.68 48.85
N LEU A 263 20.47 0.65 49.59
CA LEU A 263 19.70 -0.58 49.80
C LEU A 263 18.43 -0.34 50.61
N PHE A 264 18.47 0.53 51.62
CA PHE A 264 17.29 0.88 52.43
C PHE A 264 16.20 1.55 51.57
N TYR A 265 16.62 2.42 50.65
CA TYR A 265 15.69 2.99 49.70
C TYR A 265 15.33 2.03 48.55
N LYS A 266 15.97 0.86 48.30
CA LYS A 266 15.56 -0.02 47.17
C LYS A 266 14.12 -0.57 47.30
N LYS A 267 13.49 -0.51 48.49
CA LYS A 267 12.04 -0.71 48.70
C LYS A 267 11.16 0.46 48.16
N LYS A 268 11.77 1.47 47.53
CA LYS A 268 11.29 2.79 47.02
C LYS A 268 9.82 2.87 46.61
N THR A 269 9.05 3.58 47.42
CA THR A 269 7.93 4.40 46.94
C THR A 269 8.46 5.77 46.50
N LYS A 270 7.81 6.40 45.51
CA LYS A 270 8.05 7.80 45.09
C LYS A 270 8.14 8.78 46.28
N LYS A 271 7.38 8.53 47.35
CA LYS A 271 7.33 9.34 48.58
C LYS A 271 8.68 9.40 49.29
N ASN A 272 9.39 8.27 49.44
CA ASN A 272 10.67 8.22 50.17
C ASN A 272 11.77 8.97 49.42
N ILE A 273 11.79 8.86 48.09
CA ILE A 273 12.74 9.61 47.23
C ILE A 273 12.53 11.10 47.40
N PHE A 274 11.26 11.53 47.38
CA PHE A 274 10.91 12.94 47.54
C PHE A 274 11.34 13.48 48.91
N LYS A 275 11.05 12.75 50.00
CA LYS A 275 11.50 13.12 51.36
C LYS A 275 13.03 13.24 51.46
N PHE A 276 13.77 12.29 50.88
CA PHE A 276 15.24 12.35 50.85
C PHE A 276 15.76 13.60 50.13
N LEU A 277 15.22 13.88 48.94
CA LEU A 277 15.65 15.02 48.13
C LEU A 277 15.31 16.36 48.79
N LEU A 278 14.19 16.44 49.52
CA LEU A 278 13.82 17.60 50.32
C LEU A 278 14.77 17.79 51.51
N LYS A 279 14.97 16.76 52.35
CA LYS A 279 15.84 16.83 53.54
C LYS A 279 17.27 17.27 53.23
N ASN A 280 17.76 16.95 52.04
CA ASN A 280 19.13 17.26 51.61
C ASN A 280 19.20 18.47 50.65
N ASN A 281 18.16 19.31 50.58
CA ASN A 281 18.12 20.54 49.77
C ASN A 281 18.47 20.37 48.27
N TYR A 282 18.13 19.20 47.69
CA TYR A 282 18.36 18.91 46.26
C TYR A 282 17.23 19.39 45.35
N ILE A 283 16.01 19.64 45.87
CA ILE A 283 14.89 20.14 45.07
C ILE A 283 14.96 21.67 45.02
N VAL A 284 14.98 22.23 43.82
CA VAL A 284 14.93 23.69 43.59
C VAL A 284 13.47 24.15 43.52
N CYS A 285 12.69 23.52 42.65
CA CYS A 285 11.27 23.84 42.51
C CYS A 285 10.48 22.67 41.93
N VAL A 286 9.16 22.70 42.12
CA VAL A 286 8.22 21.72 41.57
C VAL A 286 7.14 22.44 40.79
N LYS A 287 7.07 22.20 39.47
CA LYS A 287 6.05 22.78 38.59
C LYS A 287 4.99 21.75 38.22
N LYS A 288 3.72 22.11 38.31
CA LYS A 288 2.60 21.29 37.82
C LYS A 288 2.47 21.49 36.30
N TYR A 289 2.18 20.42 35.57
CA TYR A 289 1.88 20.50 34.14
C TYR A 289 0.92 19.38 33.72
N LYS A 290 0.09 19.66 32.70
CA LYS A 290 -0.82 18.65 32.11
C LYS A 290 -0.02 17.71 31.21
N SER A 291 -0.21 16.41 31.39
CA SER A 291 0.43 15.35 30.59
C SER A 291 -0.58 14.27 30.21
N PHE A 292 -0.16 13.26 29.44
CA PHE A 292 -1.01 12.16 29.00
C PHE A 292 -0.58 10.84 29.63
N LEU A 293 -1.49 10.18 30.35
CA LEU A 293 -1.28 8.87 30.93
C LEU A 293 -1.83 7.83 29.97
N LYS A 294 -0.99 6.85 29.63
CA LYS A 294 -1.42 5.70 28.85
C LYS A 294 -2.22 4.77 29.75
N ILE A 295 -3.49 4.60 29.44
CA ILE A 295 -4.39 3.68 30.13
C ILE A 295 -4.96 2.67 29.14
N LYS A 296 -5.39 1.53 29.66
CA LYS A 296 -6.06 0.52 28.86
C LYS A 296 -7.52 0.92 28.64
N LYS A 297 -7.95 0.95 27.38
CA LYS A 297 -9.31 1.31 26.94
C LYS A 297 -10.42 0.50 27.64
N THR A 298 -10.17 -0.77 27.94
CA THR A 298 -11.19 -1.68 28.48
C THR A 298 -11.45 -1.52 29.98
N ASN A 299 -10.46 -1.10 30.76
CA ASN A 299 -10.57 -1.10 32.23
C ASN A 299 -10.02 0.19 32.87
N ASN A 300 -9.63 1.20 32.06
CA ASN A 300 -9.02 2.45 32.50
C ASN A 300 -7.77 2.33 33.39
N LYS A 301 -7.15 1.14 33.47
CA LYS A 301 -5.96 0.91 34.30
C LYS A 301 -4.69 1.36 33.60
N LYS A 302 -3.73 1.86 34.39
CA LYS A 302 -2.42 2.36 33.92
C LYS A 302 -1.64 1.27 33.19
N ILE A 303 -1.06 1.66 32.06
CA ILE A 303 -0.17 0.83 31.24
C ILE A 303 1.27 1.25 31.51
N ILE A 304 2.17 0.26 31.52
CA ILE A 304 3.62 0.47 31.64
C ILE A 304 4.24 0.15 30.28
N ASN A 305 5.34 0.79 29.91
CA ASN A 305 6.12 0.39 28.74
C ASN A 305 7.31 -0.45 29.20
N LEU A 306 7.51 -1.62 28.62
CA LEU A 306 8.67 -2.48 28.88
C LEU A 306 9.42 -2.80 27.60
N LEU A 307 10.71 -3.10 27.71
CA LEU A 307 11.57 -3.46 26.59
C LEU A 307 11.44 -4.93 26.23
N PHE A 308 11.08 -5.20 24.98
CA PHE A 308 11.00 -6.54 24.43
C PHE A 308 11.89 -6.69 23.20
N ASP A 309 12.38 -7.90 22.99
CA ASP A 309 13.06 -8.27 21.75
C ASP A 309 12.03 -8.35 20.63
N GLN A 310 12.29 -7.65 19.53
CA GLN A 310 11.44 -7.66 18.34
C GLN A 310 12.28 -7.91 17.09
N TRP A 311 11.64 -8.52 16.10
CA TRP A 311 12.22 -8.84 14.81
C TRP A 311 12.13 -7.61 13.90
N PHE A 312 13.27 -7.12 13.44
CA PHE A 312 13.36 -6.00 12.51
C PHE A 312 13.96 -6.43 11.18
N LEU A 313 13.38 -5.91 10.09
CA LEU A 313 13.95 -5.97 8.75
C LEU A 313 14.74 -4.69 8.47
N ASN A 314 16.01 -4.85 8.09
CA ASN A 314 16.87 -3.72 7.70
C ASN A 314 16.62 -3.31 6.24
N ILE A 315 15.69 -2.36 6.05
CA ILE A 315 15.28 -1.88 4.73
C ILE A 315 16.38 -1.10 4.00
N LYS A 316 17.19 -0.33 4.73
CA LYS A 316 18.23 0.54 4.12
C LYS A 316 19.24 -0.24 3.28
N LYS A 317 19.53 -1.49 3.67
CA LYS A 317 20.42 -2.39 2.91
C LYS A 317 19.80 -2.99 1.64
N ILE A 318 18.49 -2.93 1.49
CA ILE A 318 17.75 -3.56 0.37
C ILE A 318 17.45 -2.55 -0.73
N LEU A 319 17.08 -1.33 -0.33
CA LEU A 319 16.37 -0.42 -1.20
C LEU A 319 17.33 0.58 -1.83
N SER A 320 17.44 0.52 -3.16
CA SER A 320 18.11 1.57 -3.95
C SER A 320 17.09 2.64 -4.33
N PHE A 321 17.19 3.81 -3.69
CA PHE A 321 16.33 4.97 -3.99
C PHE A 321 16.39 5.36 -5.48
N LYS A 322 17.61 5.37 -6.06
CA LYS A 322 17.85 5.67 -7.48
C LYS A 322 17.05 4.74 -8.40
N LYS A 323 17.03 3.43 -8.11
CA LYS A 323 16.32 2.42 -8.89
C LYS A 323 14.81 2.59 -8.86
N ILE A 324 14.25 3.03 -7.73
CA ILE A 324 12.81 3.28 -7.61
C ILE A 324 12.42 4.54 -8.36
N LYS A 325 13.16 5.64 -8.15
CA LYS A 325 12.87 6.94 -8.78
C LYS A 325 12.88 6.85 -10.30
N LYS A 326 13.82 6.10 -10.90
CA LYS A 326 13.94 5.98 -12.37
C LYS A 326 12.83 5.12 -13.02
N ASN A 327 12.28 4.15 -12.30
CA ASN A 327 11.51 3.07 -12.92
C ASN A 327 10.02 3.02 -12.52
N ILE A 328 9.60 3.82 -11.53
CA ILE A 328 8.20 3.91 -11.10
C ILE A 328 7.63 5.25 -11.53
N PHE A 329 6.53 5.19 -12.28
CA PHE A 329 5.75 6.35 -12.66
C PHE A 329 4.54 6.52 -11.73
N ILE A 330 4.47 7.64 -11.02
CA ILE A 330 3.32 8.03 -10.19
C ILE A 330 2.56 9.11 -10.95
N LYS A 331 1.27 8.88 -11.23
CA LYS A 331 0.50 9.77 -12.13
C LYS A 331 0.31 11.20 -11.59
N ASN A 332 0.27 11.38 -10.27
CA ASN A 332 0.06 12.66 -9.62
C ASN A 332 1.35 13.16 -8.93
N LYS A 333 1.85 14.33 -9.36
CA LYS A 333 3.08 14.97 -8.85
C LYS A 333 3.06 15.20 -7.32
N LYS A 334 1.90 15.53 -6.74
CA LYS A 334 1.76 15.72 -5.28
C LYS A 334 2.14 14.44 -4.53
N TYR A 335 1.56 13.32 -4.93
CA TYR A 335 1.80 12.04 -4.27
C TYR A 335 3.18 11.46 -4.60
N GLU A 336 3.75 11.78 -5.75
CA GLU A 336 5.12 11.43 -6.11
C GLU A 336 6.13 12.04 -5.12
N LYS A 337 6.02 13.34 -4.82
CA LYS A 337 6.89 14.02 -3.84
C LYS A 337 6.82 13.33 -2.48
N ILE A 338 5.61 13.08 -1.98
CA ILE A 338 5.39 12.42 -0.68
C ILE A 338 5.99 11.00 -0.67
N PHE A 339 5.76 10.24 -1.74
CA PHE A 339 6.28 8.89 -1.89
C PHE A 339 7.82 8.86 -1.85
N LEU A 340 8.48 9.77 -2.58
CA LEU A 340 9.94 9.86 -2.60
C LEU A 340 10.51 10.24 -1.22
N ILE A 341 9.88 11.18 -0.50
CA ILE A 341 10.28 11.55 0.87
C ILE A 341 10.21 10.34 1.81
N TRP A 342 9.12 9.57 1.75
CA TRP A 342 8.96 8.38 2.59
C TRP A 342 9.97 7.29 2.29
N ILE A 343 10.33 7.10 1.02
CA ILE A 343 11.36 6.12 0.65
C ILE A 343 12.74 6.59 1.11
N LYS A 344 13.08 7.87 0.94
CA LYS A 344 14.37 8.44 1.37
C LYS A 344 14.60 8.26 2.88
N ASN A 345 13.54 8.45 3.67
CA ASN A 345 13.61 8.44 5.14
C ASN A 345 13.20 7.11 5.79
N ILE A 346 13.10 6.02 5.03
CA ILE A 346 12.60 4.75 5.57
C ILE A 346 13.55 4.14 6.61
N SER A 347 13.00 3.78 7.77
CA SER A 347 13.73 3.15 8.87
C SER A 347 13.60 1.62 8.85
N SER A 348 14.32 0.94 9.76
CA SER A 348 14.14 -0.50 9.97
C SER A 348 12.68 -0.81 10.33
N TRP A 349 12.14 -1.89 9.79
CA TRP A 349 10.73 -2.24 9.97
C TRP A 349 10.57 -3.36 10.98
N CYS A 350 9.83 -3.11 12.07
CA CYS A 350 9.43 -4.13 13.02
C CYS A 350 8.39 -5.06 12.37
N ILE A 351 8.78 -6.31 12.11
CA ILE A 351 7.99 -7.32 11.39
C ILE A 351 7.34 -8.34 12.32
N SER A 352 7.55 -8.29 13.64
CA SER A 352 6.92 -9.18 14.63
C SER A 352 5.78 -8.52 15.38
N ARG A 353 4.79 -9.34 15.78
CA ARG A 353 3.66 -8.97 16.63
C ARG A 353 3.35 -10.09 17.62
N GLN A 354 3.03 -9.72 18.86
CA GLN A 354 2.65 -10.65 19.94
C GLN A 354 1.13 -10.85 19.97
N ILE A 355 0.56 -11.17 18.81
CA ILE A 355 -0.86 -11.47 18.66
C ILE A 355 -1.02 -12.93 18.25
N ASN A 356 -2.17 -13.51 18.56
CA ASN A 356 -2.43 -14.91 18.25
C ASN A 356 -2.88 -15.12 16.79
N TRP A 357 -3.18 -14.07 16.01
CA TRP A 357 -3.71 -14.16 14.65
C TRP A 357 -2.71 -13.63 13.61
N GLY A 358 -2.24 -14.49 12.71
CA GLY A 358 -1.28 -14.16 11.68
C GLY A 358 -0.39 -15.35 11.31
N THR A 359 0.42 -15.18 10.28
CA THR A 359 1.44 -16.16 9.89
C THR A 359 2.54 -16.20 10.95
N LYS A 360 2.78 -17.35 11.57
CA LYS A 360 3.85 -17.51 12.57
C LYS A 360 5.24 -17.37 11.95
N ILE A 361 6.16 -16.74 12.68
CA ILE A 361 7.57 -16.65 12.28
C ILE A 361 8.20 -18.06 12.31
N PRO A 362 8.77 -18.56 11.20
CA PRO A 362 9.17 -19.96 11.07
C PRO A 362 10.56 -20.21 11.65
N ILE A 363 10.70 -20.06 12.97
CA ILE A 363 11.94 -20.29 13.73
C ILE A 363 11.64 -21.06 15.01
N PHE A 364 12.66 -21.75 15.50
CA PHE A 364 12.67 -22.44 16.78
C PHE A 364 13.55 -21.68 17.78
N LEU A 365 13.20 -21.81 19.04
CA LEU A 365 13.91 -21.25 20.19
C LEU A 365 14.22 -22.38 21.16
N ASP A 366 15.37 -22.39 21.82
CA ASP A 366 15.64 -23.29 22.95
C ASP A 366 15.19 -22.68 24.29
N LYS A 367 15.49 -23.35 25.42
CA LYS A 367 15.23 -22.81 26.78
C LYS A 367 15.94 -21.46 27.02
N GLU A 368 17.08 -21.24 26.37
CA GLU A 368 17.91 -20.04 26.51
C GLU A 368 17.52 -18.89 25.56
N LYS A 369 16.57 -19.14 24.63
CA LYS A 369 16.15 -18.26 23.53
C LYS A 369 17.17 -18.10 22.40
N ASN A 370 18.09 -19.05 22.24
CA ASN A 370 18.89 -19.16 21.02
C ASN A 370 17.98 -19.52 19.84
N ILE A 371 18.32 -19.03 18.63
CA ILE A 371 17.43 -19.06 17.46
C ILE A 371 17.93 -20.10 16.46
N TYR A 372 17.01 -20.96 16.02
CA TYR A 372 17.29 -22.02 15.06
C TYR A 372 16.29 -22.00 13.90
N GLN A 373 16.77 -22.23 12.68
CA GLN A 373 15.89 -22.30 11.50
C GLN A 373 15.25 -23.70 11.36
N LYS A 374 15.94 -24.73 11.83
CA LYS A 374 15.53 -26.13 11.87
C LYS A 374 15.96 -26.73 13.21
N LYS A 375 15.45 -27.93 13.53
CA LYS A 375 15.96 -28.70 14.67
C LYS A 375 17.27 -29.34 14.22
N GLU A 376 18.39 -28.80 14.70
CA GLU A 376 19.74 -29.23 14.29
C GLU A 376 20.34 -30.27 15.25
N TYR A 377 20.02 -30.17 16.55
CA TYR A 377 20.62 -31.00 17.61
C TYR A 377 19.55 -31.79 18.36
N LYS A 378 19.69 -33.13 18.43
CA LYS A 378 18.69 -34.00 19.07
C LYS A 378 18.49 -33.71 20.57
N PHE A 379 19.56 -33.33 21.28
CA PHE A 379 19.56 -33.08 22.73
C PHE A 379 18.96 -31.72 23.14
N ILE A 380 18.72 -30.79 22.19
CA ILE A 380 18.14 -29.48 22.50
C ILE A 380 16.62 -29.54 22.45
N LYS A 381 15.95 -29.14 23.54
CA LYS A 381 14.49 -28.99 23.56
C LYS A 381 14.08 -27.69 22.85
N TYR A 382 13.49 -27.84 21.66
CA TYR A 382 13.04 -26.74 20.82
C TYR A 382 11.57 -26.34 21.08
N TYR A 383 11.34 -25.04 21.18
CA TYR A 383 10.05 -24.38 21.25
C TYR A 383 9.81 -23.57 19.97
N LYS A 384 8.58 -23.61 19.43
CA LYS A 384 8.21 -22.75 18.29
C LYS A 384 8.08 -21.30 18.76
N ASN A 385 8.59 -20.35 17.98
CA ASN A 385 8.34 -18.94 18.25
C ASN A 385 6.81 -18.67 18.24
N LYS A 386 6.36 -17.91 19.24
CA LYS A 386 4.96 -17.52 19.41
C LYS A 386 4.62 -16.26 18.61
N ASP A 387 5.60 -15.47 18.21
CA ASP A 387 5.38 -14.26 17.42
C ASP A 387 4.77 -14.60 16.05
N VAL A 388 3.91 -13.69 15.58
CA VAL A 388 3.41 -13.70 14.21
C VAL A 388 3.99 -12.51 13.45
N PHE A 389 3.96 -12.61 12.12
CA PHE A 389 4.34 -11.50 11.27
C PHE A 389 3.35 -10.34 11.38
N ASP A 390 3.88 -9.12 11.27
CA ASP A 390 3.11 -7.90 11.04
C ASP A 390 2.21 -8.07 9.81
N THR A 391 0.99 -7.52 9.87
CA THR A 391 0.01 -7.66 8.79
C THR A 391 0.55 -7.09 7.49
N TRP A 392 1.18 -5.93 7.55
CA TRP A 392 1.82 -5.30 6.41
C TRP A 392 3.01 -6.10 5.88
N PHE A 393 3.74 -6.81 6.74
CA PHE A 393 4.80 -7.73 6.30
C PHE A 393 4.18 -8.86 5.51
N ASN A 394 3.11 -9.47 6.01
CA ASN A 394 2.39 -10.52 5.29
C ASN A 394 1.85 -9.99 3.95
N SER A 395 1.06 -8.91 3.95
CA SER A 395 0.41 -8.39 2.73
C SER A 395 1.37 -7.80 1.71
N SER A 396 2.58 -7.39 2.11
CA SER A 396 3.61 -6.93 1.17
C SER A 396 4.10 -8.04 0.22
N PHE A 397 3.89 -9.33 0.55
CA PHE A 397 4.17 -10.44 -0.38
C PHE A 397 3.10 -10.64 -1.46
N TRP A 398 2.05 -9.81 -1.48
CA TRP A 398 0.94 -9.93 -2.43
C TRP A 398 1.42 -9.92 -3.88
N ILE A 399 2.33 -9.00 -4.24
CA ILE A 399 2.88 -8.94 -5.59
C ILE A 399 3.64 -10.20 -6.00
N ILE A 400 4.37 -10.83 -5.06
CA ILE A 400 5.13 -12.05 -5.31
C ILE A 400 4.17 -13.21 -5.52
N PHE A 401 3.10 -13.28 -4.74
CA PHE A 401 2.03 -14.26 -4.93
C PHE A 401 1.28 -14.08 -6.25
N VAL A 402 1.01 -12.84 -6.66
CA VAL A 402 0.38 -12.56 -7.96
C VAL A 402 1.33 -12.96 -9.10
N TYR A 403 2.61 -12.62 -8.98
CA TYR A 403 3.63 -13.02 -9.94
C TYR A 403 3.76 -14.54 -10.04
N SER A 404 3.82 -15.26 -8.91
CA SER A 404 4.01 -16.72 -8.90
C SER A 404 2.86 -17.45 -9.60
N LYS A 405 1.65 -16.89 -9.57
CA LYS A 405 0.48 -17.45 -10.24
C LYS A 405 0.36 -17.08 -11.71
N LEU A 406 0.75 -15.86 -12.07
CA LEU A 406 0.47 -15.31 -13.40
C LEU A 406 1.69 -15.25 -14.32
N LYS A 407 2.90 -15.38 -13.77
CA LYS A 407 4.23 -15.36 -14.44
C LYS A 407 4.39 -14.20 -15.44
N LYS A 408 3.84 -13.01 -15.15
CA LYS A 408 3.89 -11.83 -16.02
C LYS A 408 4.22 -10.57 -15.21
N THR A 409 4.83 -9.58 -15.85
CA THR A 409 5.10 -8.25 -15.26
C THR A 409 3.80 -7.49 -15.00
N HIS A 410 3.76 -6.72 -13.93
CA HIS A 410 2.58 -5.98 -13.50
C HIS A 410 2.62 -4.58 -14.09
N ASN A 411 1.52 -4.15 -14.68
CA ASN A 411 1.50 -2.89 -15.39
C ASN A 411 1.13 -1.75 -14.45
N ILE A 412 0.12 -1.99 -13.61
CA ILE A 412 -0.46 -0.91 -12.79
C ILE A 412 -0.96 -1.38 -11.43
N ILE A 413 -0.93 -0.45 -10.48
CA ILE A 413 -1.64 -0.54 -9.21
C ILE A 413 -2.45 0.73 -8.99
N VAL A 414 -3.67 0.56 -8.50
CA VAL A 414 -4.59 1.66 -8.16
C VAL A 414 -4.92 1.55 -6.68
N SER A 415 -4.74 2.64 -5.94
CA SER A 415 -4.88 2.64 -4.49
C SER A 415 -5.18 4.02 -3.93
N GLY A 416 -5.80 4.06 -2.75
CA GLY A 416 -5.89 5.27 -1.94
C GLY A 416 -4.53 5.70 -1.41
N PHE A 417 -4.41 7.00 -1.08
CA PHE A 417 -3.22 7.60 -0.50
C PHE A 417 -2.80 6.97 0.85
N ASP A 418 -3.77 6.52 1.64
CA ASP A 418 -3.59 6.04 3.01
C ASP A 418 -2.73 4.78 3.15
N ILE A 419 -2.70 3.91 2.15
CA ILE A 419 -1.95 2.64 2.21
C ILE A 419 -0.62 2.69 1.45
N ILE A 420 -0.23 3.83 0.89
CA ILE A 420 1.05 3.96 0.18
C ILE A 420 2.23 3.58 1.08
N PHE A 421 2.34 4.24 2.24
CA PHE A 421 3.46 4.03 3.16
C PHE A 421 3.46 2.60 3.72
N TYR A 422 2.29 2.16 4.17
CA TYR A 422 2.14 0.90 4.89
C TYR A 422 2.21 -0.32 3.97
N TRP A 423 1.74 -0.21 2.73
CA TRP A 423 1.62 -1.37 1.84
C TRP A 423 2.41 -1.22 0.54
N ILE A 424 2.21 -0.15 -0.24
CA ILE A 424 2.83 -0.04 -1.58
C ILE A 424 4.36 0.00 -1.46
N ILE A 425 4.92 0.84 -0.59
CA ILE A 425 6.37 0.92 -0.39
C ILE A 425 6.93 -0.43 0.09
N LYS A 426 6.25 -1.08 1.04
CA LYS A 426 6.67 -2.38 1.57
C LYS A 426 6.62 -3.50 0.53
N MET A 427 5.59 -3.50 -0.30
CA MET A 427 5.45 -4.41 -1.43
C MET A 427 6.57 -4.21 -2.45
N LEU A 428 6.96 -2.95 -2.73
CA LEU A 428 8.09 -2.64 -3.61
C LEU A 428 9.43 -3.08 -3.03
N ILE A 429 9.64 -2.98 -1.72
CA ILE A 429 10.82 -3.51 -1.02
C ILE A 429 10.96 -5.02 -1.28
N ASN A 430 9.89 -5.78 -1.07
CA ASN A 430 9.93 -7.24 -1.27
C ASN A 430 10.11 -7.60 -2.76
N ASN A 431 9.47 -6.84 -3.65
CA ASN A 431 9.61 -7.00 -5.10
C ASN A 431 11.07 -6.85 -5.54
N ILE A 432 11.72 -5.74 -5.16
CA ILE A 432 13.14 -5.50 -5.49
C ILE A 432 14.03 -6.57 -4.88
N PHE A 433 13.78 -6.94 -3.62
CA PHE A 433 14.61 -7.93 -2.94
C PHE A 433 14.57 -9.31 -3.61
N ILE A 434 13.38 -9.76 -4.02
CA ILE A 434 13.19 -11.10 -4.57
C ILE A 434 13.51 -11.16 -6.06
N PHE A 435 13.00 -10.21 -6.85
CA PHE A 435 13.14 -10.27 -8.31
C PHE A 435 14.34 -9.48 -8.83
N LYS A 436 15.03 -8.71 -7.97
CA LYS A 436 16.09 -7.75 -8.36
C LYS A 436 15.65 -6.75 -9.43
N LYS A 437 14.36 -6.64 -9.73
CA LYS A 437 13.75 -5.71 -10.70
C LYS A 437 12.39 -5.26 -10.20
N LEU A 438 11.89 -4.16 -10.75
CA LEU A 438 10.57 -3.66 -10.40
C LEU A 438 9.52 -4.31 -11.30
N LEU A 439 8.68 -5.15 -10.70
CA LEU A 439 7.54 -5.72 -11.40
C LEU A 439 6.39 -4.75 -11.67
N ILE A 440 6.30 -3.60 -10.99
CA ILE A 440 5.28 -2.56 -11.23
C ILE A 440 5.94 -1.38 -11.93
N LYS A 441 5.30 -0.86 -12.98
CA LYS A 441 5.72 0.36 -13.68
C LYS A 441 4.93 1.60 -13.26
N THR A 442 3.62 1.47 -13.09
CA THR A 442 2.74 2.63 -12.85
C THR A 442 1.94 2.49 -11.56
N ILE A 443 1.86 3.58 -10.80
CA ILE A 443 1.06 3.70 -9.57
C ILE A 443 0.08 4.85 -9.77
N ILE A 444 -1.22 4.55 -9.67
CA ILE A 444 -2.28 5.55 -9.63
C ILE A 444 -2.75 5.68 -8.19
N ILE A 445 -2.65 6.88 -7.65
CA ILE A 445 -3.09 7.21 -6.31
C ILE A 445 -4.31 8.11 -6.43
N HIS A 446 -5.43 7.65 -5.89
CA HIS A 446 -6.65 8.45 -5.81
C HIS A 446 -6.80 9.08 -4.42
N GLY A 447 -7.56 10.16 -4.34
CA GLY A 447 -7.90 10.82 -3.08
C GLY A 447 -8.79 9.94 -2.19
N LEU A 448 -8.96 10.37 -0.95
CA LEU A 448 -9.83 9.71 0.02
C LEU A 448 -11.23 10.28 -0.05
N ILE A 449 -12.20 9.41 0.21
CA ILE A 449 -13.57 9.85 0.40
C ILE A 449 -13.76 10.24 1.87
N LYS A 450 -14.30 11.44 2.07
CA LYS A 450 -14.54 12.06 3.37
C LYS A 450 -16.03 12.31 3.57
N ASP A 451 -16.46 12.30 4.81
CA ASP A 451 -17.75 12.81 5.26
C ASP A 451 -17.47 13.96 6.23
N SER A 452 -17.99 15.16 5.96
CA SER A 452 -17.74 16.36 6.78
C SER A 452 -16.27 16.56 7.18
N ASN A 453 -15.35 16.45 6.20
CA ASN A 453 -13.89 16.50 6.37
C ASN A 453 -13.25 15.35 7.17
N LYS A 454 -14.02 14.42 7.74
CA LYS A 454 -13.52 13.19 8.38
C LYS A 454 -13.42 12.07 7.34
N LYS A 455 -12.33 11.30 7.38
CA LYS A 455 -12.17 10.11 6.52
C LYS A 455 -13.33 9.13 6.74
N ILE A 456 -13.89 8.59 5.66
CA ILE A 456 -14.84 7.47 5.78
C ILE A 456 -14.06 6.20 6.11
N SER A 457 -14.32 5.64 7.29
CA SER A 457 -13.66 4.43 7.75
C SER A 457 -14.53 3.66 8.73
N LYS A 458 -14.33 2.33 8.79
CA LYS A 458 -15.06 1.47 9.75
C LYS A 458 -14.82 1.85 11.21
N SER A 459 -13.69 2.50 11.51
CA SER A 459 -13.36 2.98 12.87
C SER A 459 -14.09 4.26 13.26
N THR A 460 -14.48 5.08 12.27
CA THR A 460 -15.14 6.37 12.50
C THR A 460 -16.67 6.25 12.44
N ASN A 461 -17.22 5.04 12.28
CA ASN A 461 -18.66 4.73 12.18
C ASN A 461 -19.47 5.56 11.15
N ASN A 462 -18.82 6.36 10.31
CA ASN A 462 -19.42 7.18 9.25
C ASN A 462 -19.46 6.45 7.89
N VAL A 463 -19.64 5.14 7.92
CA VAL A 463 -19.58 4.30 6.72
C VAL A 463 -20.93 4.26 6.02
N LEU A 464 -20.95 4.69 4.76
CA LEU A 464 -22.05 4.33 3.87
C LEU A 464 -21.97 2.84 3.54
N ASN A 465 -22.95 2.09 4.01
CA ASN A 465 -23.07 0.66 3.76
C ASN A 465 -23.45 0.38 2.31
N PHE A 466 -23.19 -0.84 1.85
CA PHE A 466 -23.47 -1.22 0.47
C PHE A 466 -24.92 -0.97 0.06
N ASP A 467 -25.90 -1.26 0.92
CA ASP A 467 -27.32 -1.09 0.59
C ASP A 467 -27.72 0.38 0.34
N GLN A 468 -27.05 1.32 1.03
CA GLN A 468 -27.23 2.75 0.79
C GLN A 468 -26.62 3.18 -0.55
N ILE A 469 -25.44 2.64 -0.88
CA ILE A 469 -24.74 2.92 -2.15
C ILE A 469 -25.49 2.28 -3.33
N LYS A 470 -26.03 1.07 -3.13
CA LYS A 470 -26.72 0.21 -4.11
C LYS A 470 -27.81 0.98 -4.86
N LYS A 471 -28.62 1.77 -4.13
CA LYS A 471 -29.74 2.56 -4.67
C LYS A 471 -29.30 3.66 -5.65
N ASN A 472 -28.08 4.19 -5.51
CA ASN A 472 -27.61 5.36 -6.27
C ASN A 472 -26.25 5.15 -6.96
N ILE A 473 -25.88 3.89 -7.21
CA ILE A 473 -24.54 3.49 -7.68
C ILE A 473 -24.07 4.27 -8.92
N ASN A 474 -24.95 4.51 -9.90
CA ASN A 474 -24.60 5.20 -11.14
C ASN A 474 -24.31 6.68 -10.93
N LYS A 475 -25.12 7.38 -10.11
CA LYS A 475 -24.91 8.79 -9.76
C LYS A 475 -23.60 8.97 -9.00
N ILE A 476 -23.38 8.08 -8.01
CA ILE A 476 -22.16 8.05 -7.20
C ILE A 476 -20.94 7.84 -8.08
N ARG A 477 -21.00 6.86 -9.01
CA ARG A 477 -19.91 6.57 -9.94
C ARG A 477 -19.55 7.78 -10.81
N LEU A 478 -20.55 8.46 -11.40
CA LEU A 478 -20.33 9.64 -12.24
C LEU A 478 -19.66 10.78 -11.47
N TYR A 479 -20.14 11.05 -10.25
CA TYR A 479 -19.58 12.10 -9.41
C TYR A 479 -18.14 11.79 -8.99
N LEU A 480 -17.87 10.56 -8.55
CA LEU A 480 -16.53 10.14 -8.13
C LEU A 480 -15.50 10.16 -9.27
N ILE A 481 -15.93 9.90 -10.50
CA ILE A 481 -15.02 9.93 -11.66
C ILE A 481 -14.60 11.36 -12.04
N LYS A 482 -15.38 12.40 -11.68
CA LYS A 482 -15.06 13.81 -12.02
C LYS A 482 -13.73 14.25 -11.42
N ASP A 483 -13.46 13.89 -10.17
CA ASP A 483 -12.19 14.20 -9.51
C ASP A 483 -11.65 12.97 -8.77
N ILE A 484 -10.72 12.29 -9.42
CA ILE A 484 -10.11 11.06 -8.89
C ILE A 484 -8.98 11.36 -7.91
N PHE A 485 -8.27 12.48 -8.11
CA PHE A 485 -6.97 12.70 -7.49
C PHE A 485 -7.06 13.48 -6.17
N ASN A 486 -8.10 14.32 -6.02
CA ASN A 486 -8.36 15.05 -4.79
C ASN A 486 -9.29 14.29 -3.84
N ASP A 487 -9.31 14.71 -2.58
CA ASP A 487 -10.23 14.16 -1.59
C ASP A 487 -11.66 14.62 -1.91
N VAL A 488 -12.60 13.69 -1.85
CA VAL A 488 -13.99 13.93 -2.25
C VAL A 488 -14.88 13.92 -1.00
N ASN A 489 -15.62 15.01 -0.76
CA ASN A 489 -16.58 15.11 0.33
C ASN A 489 -17.96 14.55 -0.07
N ILE A 490 -18.46 13.62 0.74
CA ILE A 490 -19.74 12.92 0.55
C ILE A 490 -20.91 13.61 1.22
N SER A 491 -20.71 14.64 2.04
CA SER A 491 -21.80 15.49 2.54
C SER A 491 -22.67 16.05 1.39
N VAL A 492 -22.11 16.14 0.19
CA VAL A 492 -22.80 16.48 -1.07
C VAL A 492 -23.85 15.43 -1.50
N PHE A 493 -23.72 14.18 -1.06
CA PHE A 493 -24.66 13.08 -1.34
C PHE A 493 -25.73 12.89 -0.26
N LYS A 494 -25.81 13.75 0.77
CA LYS A 494 -27.07 13.88 1.52
C LYS A 494 -28.08 14.42 0.51
N PHE A 495 -28.80 13.49 -0.14
CA PHE A 495 -29.76 13.74 -1.19
C PHE A 495 -30.75 14.81 -0.72
N LYS A 496 -30.51 16.09 -1.05
CA LYS A 496 -31.64 16.98 -1.31
C LYS A 496 -32.45 16.29 -2.40
N LYS A 497 -33.77 16.24 -2.21
CA LYS A 497 -34.80 15.65 -3.09
C LYS A 497 -34.81 16.21 -4.52
N ASN A 498 -33.73 16.79 -5.02
CA ASN A 498 -33.63 17.35 -6.36
C ASN A 498 -33.39 16.21 -7.37
N LYS A 499 -34.49 15.51 -7.66
CA LYS A 499 -34.79 14.99 -9.00
C LYS A 499 -34.57 16.16 -9.98
N LYS A 500 -33.48 16.18 -10.75
CA LYS A 500 -33.42 16.70 -12.16
C LYS A 500 -32.01 16.97 -12.71
N TYR A 501 -30.95 17.07 -11.92
CA TYR A 501 -29.70 17.67 -12.45
C TYR A 501 -28.90 16.86 -13.51
N PHE A 502 -29.14 15.57 -13.71
CA PHE A 502 -28.36 14.80 -14.73
C PHE A 502 -29.17 13.76 -15.51
N ILE A 503 -30.41 13.51 -15.09
CA ILE A 503 -31.32 12.64 -15.82
C ILE A 503 -31.83 13.39 -17.06
N ASN A 504 -32.03 14.72 -16.99
CA ASN A 504 -32.49 15.50 -18.14
C ASN A 504 -31.46 15.61 -19.28
N THR A 505 -30.15 15.61 -19.03
CA THR A 505 -29.16 15.68 -20.12
C THR A 505 -29.00 14.38 -20.91
N ILE A 506 -29.30 13.23 -20.30
CA ILE A 506 -29.28 11.92 -20.98
C ILE A 506 -30.68 11.52 -21.47
N LEU A 507 -31.77 11.91 -20.78
CA LEU A 507 -33.14 11.63 -21.24
C LEU A 507 -33.64 12.59 -22.33
N ASN A 508 -33.19 13.84 -22.40
CA ASN A 508 -33.37 14.64 -23.61
C ASN A 508 -32.64 14.00 -24.80
N ASN A 509 -31.62 13.18 -24.52
CA ASN A 509 -30.93 12.34 -25.50
C ASN A 509 -31.51 10.92 -25.65
N LYS A 510 -32.54 10.51 -24.90
CA LYS A 510 -33.26 9.27 -25.24
C LYS A 510 -34.09 9.46 -26.50
N ASN A 511 -34.66 10.64 -26.69
CA ASN A 511 -35.26 11.00 -27.97
C ASN A 511 -34.22 11.04 -29.09
N THR A 512 -32.96 11.41 -28.85
CA THR A 512 -31.92 11.33 -29.88
C THR A 512 -31.39 9.92 -30.10
N ILE A 513 -31.35 9.03 -29.10
CA ILE A 513 -30.96 7.61 -29.30
C ILE A 513 -32.09 6.82 -29.97
N ILE A 514 -33.34 6.99 -29.54
CA ILE A 514 -34.51 6.35 -30.14
C ILE A 514 -34.78 6.94 -31.52
N ARG A 515 -34.68 8.27 -31.71
CA ARG A 515 -34.63 8.86 -33.05
C ARG A 515 -33.43 8.32 -33.80
N PHE A 516 -32.23 8.18 -33.24
CA PHE A 516 -31.08 7.61 -33.96
C PHE A 516 -31.34 6.17 -34.42
N TYR A 517 -32.01 5.32 -33.64
CA TYR A 517 -32.37 3.97 -34.06
C TYR A 517 -33.57 3.95 -35.04
N ALA A 518 -34.55 4.84 -34.89
CA ALA A 518 -35.68 5.01 -35.81
C ALA A 518 -35.24 5.63 -37.15
N PHE A 519 -34.47 6.71 -37.13
CA PHE A 519 -33.77 7.30 -38.28
C PHE A 519 -32.78 6.32 -38.89
N LYS A 520 -32.09 5.47 -38.11
CA LYS A 520 -31.26 4.40 -38.68
C LYS A 520 -32.11 3.38 -39.42
N LYS A 521 -33.32 3.06 -38.93
CA LYS A 521 -34.26 2.16 -39.62
C LYS A 521 -34.82 2.81 -40.90
N ILE A 522 -35.19 4.10 -40.84
CA ILE A 522 -35.69 4.89 -41.98
C ILE A 522 -34.59 5.12 -43.03
N ILE A 523 -33.36 5.45 -42.61
CA ILE A 523 -32.19 5.57 -43.49
C ILE A 523 -31.87 4.22 -44.11
N ILE A 524 -31.89 3.12 -43.35
CA ILE A 524 -31.64 1.78 -43.91
C ILE A 524 -32.74 1.39 -44.92
N LYS A 525 -34.00 1.74 -44.68
CA LYS A 525 -35.11 1.49 -45.61
C LYS A 525 -34.92 2.34 -46.88
N LYS A 526 -34.72 3.65 -46.75
CA LYS A 526 -34.38 4.56 -47.88
C LYS A 526 -33.05 4.23 -48.59
N TYR A 527 -32.08 3.60 -47.94
CA TYR A 527 -30.79 3.19 -48.56
C TYR A 527 -30.88 1.84 -49.27
N LEU A 528 -31.80 0.98 -48.86
CA LEU A 528 -32.08 -0.29 -49.54
C LEU A 528 -32.96 -0.05 -50.78
N ASP A 529 -33.83 0.96 -50.71
CA ASP A 529 -34.73 1.36 -51.80
C ASP A 529 -34.08 2.37 -52.79
N TYR A 530 -32.85 2.84 -52.53
CA TYR A 530 -32.10 3.64 -53.50
C TYR A 530 -31.46 2.71 -54.52
N GLU A 531 -32.22 2.38 -55.57
CA GLU A 531 -31.64 1.90 -56.81
C GLU A 531 -30.55 2.89 -57.25
N PHE A 532 -29.40 2.31 -57.61
CA PHE A 532 -28.21 3.02 -58.03
C PHE A 532 -28.49 3.67 -59.39
N GLU A 533 -29.20 4.80 -59.42
CA GLU A 533 -29.36 5.57 -60.65
C GLU A 533 -27.99 5.99 -61.19
N ARG A 534 -27.77 5.63 -62.46
CA ARG A 534 -26.53 5.68 -63.24
C ARG A 534 -25.85 7.07 -63.38
N LYS A 535 -26.25 8.11 -62.66
CA LYS A 535 -25.76 9.49 -62.90
C LYS A 535 -24.51 9.92 -62.13
N THR A 536 -23.94 9.12 -61.23
CA THR A 536 -22.72 9.51 -60.49
C THR A 536 -21.44 8.82 -60.98
N GLN A 537 -21.23 8.72 -62.30
CA GLN A 537 -19.98 8.22 -62.88
C GLN A 537 -18.90 9.29 -63.08
N ASN A 538 -19.24 10.58 -63.07
CA ASN A 538 -18.29 11.64 -63.45
C ASN A 538 -17.42 12.23 -62.32
N PHE A 539 -17.55 11.78 -61.08
CA PHE A 539 -16.76 12.30 -59.93
C PHE A 539 -15.67 11.36 -59.38
N LEU A 540 -15.24 10.36 -60.16
CA LEU A 540 -14.10 9.51 -59.82
C LEU A 540 -12.81 9.99 -60.50
N LYS A 541 -12.29 11.15 -60.09
CA LYS A 541 -10.91 11.52 -60.44
C LYS A 541 -9.95 10.52 -59.78
N LYS A 542 -9.21 9.80 -60.64
CA LYS A 542 -8.18 8.80 -60.32
C LYS A 542 -7.21 9.32 -59.24
N ASN A 543 -7.33 8.81 -58.02
CA ASN A 543 -6.49 9.20 -56.91
C ASN A 543 -5.11 8.52 -57.02
N ILE A 544 -4.17 9.16 -57.73
CA ILE A 544 -2.79 8.70 -57.99
C ILE A 544 -2.04 8.34 -56.69
N ILE A 545 -2.38 9.01 -55.58
CA ILE A 545 -1.84 8.77 -54.24
C ILE A 545 -2.17 7.36 -53.72
N CYS A 546 -3.37 6.86 -54.00
CA CYS A 546 -3.78 5.50 -53.58
C CYS A 546 -3.00 4.43 -54.33
N LYS A 547 -2.65 4.68 -55.60
CA LYS A 547 -1.84 3.76 -56.43
C LYS A 547 -0.39 3.70 -55.96
N LYS A 548 0.22 4.86 -55.62
CA LYS A 548 1.59 4.92 -55.05
C LYS A 548 1.70 4.24 -53.69
N ILE A 549 0.73 4.47 -52.80
CA ILE A 549 0.69 3.82 -51.47
C ILE A 549 0.50 2.30 -51.62
N PHE A 550 -0.35 1.86 -52.54
CA PHE A 550 -0.54 0.43 -52.83
C PHE A 550 0.73 -0.24 -53.37
N ILE A 551 1.43 0.40 -54.32
CA ILE A 551 2.68 -0.12 -54.91
C ILE A 551 3.81 -0.23 -53.86
N LEU A 552 3.91 0.76 -52.98
CA LEU A 552 4.86 0.74 -51.85
C LEU A 552 4.53 -0.40 -50.87
N ILE A 553 3.25 -0.62 -50.58
CA ILE A 553 2.80 -1.69 -49.68
C ILE A 553 3.02 -3.08 -50.31
N THR A 554 2.79 -3.25 -51.62
CA THR A 554 3.03 -4.53 -52.31
C THR A 554 4.52 -4.89 -52.37
N LYS A 555 5.42 -3.90 -52.52
CA LYS A 555 6.87 -4.11 -52.46
C LYS A 555 7.35 -4.53 -51.06
N ILE A 556 6.67 -4.09 -49.99
CA ILE A 556 7.01 -4.43 -48.60
C ILE A 556 6.53 -5.84 -48.20
N PHE A 557 5.41 -6.30 -48.74
CA PHE A 557 4.81 -7.59 -48.37
C PHE A 557 5.21 -8.79 -49.26
N PHE A 558 5.72 -8.56 -50.48
CA PHE A 558 6.12 -9.62 -51.40
C PHE A 558 7.47 -9.30 -52.06
N PRO A 559 8.61 -9.70 -51.44
CA PRO A 559 9.88 -9.61 -52.13
C PRO A 559 10.00 -10.78 -53.12
N ILE A 560 9.82 -10.45 -54.40
CA ILE A 560 10.51 -11.01 -55.58
C ILE A 560 9.85 -12.16 -56.40
N LYS A 561 9.85 -11.92 -57.73
CA LYS A 561 10.01 -12.83 -58.90
C LYS A 561 8.86 -13.40 -59.74
N LYS A 562 7.59 -12.99 -59.60
CA LYS A 562 6.65 -13.14 -60.73
C LYS A 562 5.82 -11.88 -60.92
N ILE A 563 5.90 -11.35 -62.14
CA ILE A 563 5.05 -10.27 -62.65
C ILE A 563 3.61 -10.73 -62.49
N PHE A 564 2.90 -10.20 -61.51
CA PHE A 564 1.45 -10.36 -61.45
C PHE A 564 0.87 -9.52 -62.59
N ILE A 565 0.36 -10.21 -63.62
CA ILE A 565 -0.45 -9.58 -64.67
C ILE A 565 -1.72 -9.05 -64.00
N THR A 566 -1.69 -7.76 -63.68
CA THR A 566 -2.84 -7.01 -63.18
C THR A 566 -3.80 -6.75 -64.34
N LYS A 567 -4.57 -7.76 -64.77
CA LYS A 567 -5.70 -7.51 -65.68
C LYS A 567 -7.08 -7.61 -65.02
N ASN A 568 -7.29 -8.47 -64.02
CA ASN A 568 -8.65 -8.68 -63.46
C ASN A 568 -8.74 -8.50 -61.95
N TRP A 569 -8.38 -7.32 -61.42
CA TRP A 569 -8.63 -6.99 -60.00
C TRP A 569 -9.36 -5.64 -59.88
N ASN A 570 -10.69 -5.69 -60.02
CA ASN A 570 -11.58 -4.54 -59.83
C ASN A 570 -11.82 -4.30 -58.34
N PHE A 571 -10.93 -3.56 -57.68
CA PHE A 571 -11.24 -2.89 -56.42
C PHE A 571 -11.08 -1.38 -56.57
N SER A 572 -12.06 -0.63 -56.10
CA SER A 572 -11.98 0.82 -55.93
C SER A 572 -12.06 1.16 -54.44
N LEU A 573 -11.28 2.15 -54.03
CA LEU A 573 -11.17 2.61 -52.65
C LEU A 573 -11.55 4.08 -52.64
N ASN A 574 -12.81 4.35 -52.32
CA ASN A 574 -13.36 5.69 -52.33
C ASN A 574 -13.41 6.26 -50.92
N PHE A 575 -12.96 7.51 -50.78
CA PHE A 575 -13.10 8.29 -49.56
C PHE A 575 -14.20 9.32 -49.78
N TYR A 576 -15.27 9.25 -48.99
CA TYR A 576 -16.28 10.30 -48.98
C TYR A 576 -15.93 11.36 -47.94
N ILE A 577 -15.88 12.63 -48.36
CA ILE A 577 -15.77 13.79 -47.47
C ILE A 577 -17.08 14.56 -47.61
N ASN A 578 -17.86 14.62 -46.54
CA ASN A 578 -19.07 15.44 -46.51
C ASN A 578 -18.70 16.83 -45.98
N LYS A 579 -18.94 17.89 -46.75
CA LYS A 579 -18.55 19.28 -46.40
C LYS A 579 -19.44 19.92 -45.31
N LEU A 580 -20.57 19.30 -44.96
CA LEU A 580 -21.57 19.92 -44.06
C LEU A 580 -21.45 19.55 -42.57
N PHE A 581 -20.66 18.54 -42.21
CA PHE A 581 -20.48 18.14 -40.81
C PHE A 581 -19.06 17.63 -40.58
N ASP A 582 -18.31 18.30 -39.70
CA ASP A 582 -16.94 17.97 -39.35
C ASP A 582 -16.73 16.47 -39.05
N PHE A 583 -15.99 15.86 -39.97
CA PHE A 583 -15.37 14.53 -40.02
C PHE A 583 -16.19 13.28 -39.66
N LYS A 584 -16.38 12.42 -40.67
CA LYS A 584 -16.27 10.94 -40.56
C LYS A 584 -15.86 10.31 -41.90
N PHE A 585 -14.64 9.78 -41.95
CA PHE A 585 -14.14 8.98 -43.07
C PHE A 585 -14.92 7.65 -43.18
N LEU A 586 -15.63 7.46 -44.30
CA LEU A 586 -16.17 6.17 -44.71
C LEU A 586 -15.25 5.57 -45.78
N THR A 587 -14.67 4.40 -45.49
CA THR A 587 -13.94 3.61 -46.48
C THR A 587 -14.87 2.55 -47.05
N ILE A 588 -15.17 2.68 -48.34
CA ILE A 588 -15.96 1.71 -49.10
C ILE A 588 -14.99 0.86 -49.90
N ILE A 589 -15.08 -0.46 -49.73
CA ILE A 589 -14.27 -1.41 -50.49
C ILE A 589 -15.24 -2.21 -51.34
N LYS A 590 -15.16 -2.04 -52.67
CA LYS A 590 -15.88 -2.86 -53.64
C LYS A 590 -14.96 -3.98 -54.09
N ILE A 591 -15.40 -5.24 -53.95
CA ILE A 591 -14.68 -6.42 -54.45
C ILE A 591 -15.69 -7.22 -55.29
N ASN A 592 -15.56 -7.14 -56.62
CA ASN A 592 -16.56 -7.65 -57.58
C ASN A 592 -17.98 -7.10 -57.28
N ASN A 593 -19.01 -7.94 -57.24
CA ASN A 593 -20.41 -7.54 -57.03
C ASN A 593 -20.80 -7.32 -55.55
N LYS A 594 -19.85 -7.41 -54.60
CA LYS A 594 -20.15 -7.18 -53.17
C LYS A 594 -19.51 -5.88 -52.68
N ILE A 595 -20.36 -5.02 -52.11
CA ILE A 595 -19.96 -3.76 -51.47
C ILE A 595 -19.79 -4.03 -49.97
N LEU A 596 -18.57 -3.86 -49.46
CA LEU A 596 -18.28 -3.96 -48.03
C LEU A 596 -18.13 -2.56 -47.44
N LEU A 597 -19.11 -2.18 -46.60
CA LEU A 597 -19.11 -0.95 -45.83
C LEU A 597 -18.37 -1.16 -44.51
N ILE A 598 -17.22 -0.51 -44.35
CA ILE A 598 -16.45 -0.55 -43.10
C ILE A 598 -16.69 0.78 -42.36
N LYS A 599 -17.56 0.76 -41.33
CA LYS A 599 -17.86 1.94 -40.51
C LYS A 599 -16.75 2.26 -39.51
N ASN A 600 -16.38 3.54 -39.47
CA ASN A 600 -15.64 4.25 -38.41
C ASN A 600 -14.46 3.49 -37.79
N TYR A 601 -13.34 3.46 -38.51
CA TYR A 601 -12.04 3.22 -37.88
C TYR A 601 -11.08 4.34 -38.25
N ILE A 602 -10.63 5.09 -37.25
CA ILE A 602 -9.54 6.08 -37.39
C ILE A 602 -8.18 5.36 -37.55
N ASN A 603 -8.13 4.05 -37.24
CA ASN A 603 -6.89 3.29 -37.25
C ASN A 603 -6.79 2.39 -38.48
N TYR A 604 -5.93 2.77 -39.42
CA TYR A 604 -5.58 2.02 -40.63
C TYR A 604 -5.23 0.55 -40.35
N PHE A 605 -4.67 0.22 -39.17
CA PHE A 605 -4.37 -1.17 -38.80
C PHE A 605 -5.62 -2.03 -38.59
N VAL A 606 -6.73 -1.47 -38.11
CA VAL A 606 -7.97 -2.23 -37.87
C VAL A 606 -8.68 -2.54 -39.20
N ILE A 607 -8.64 -1.59 -40.13
CA ILE A 607 -9.10 -1.78 -41.52
C ILE A 607 -8.25 -2.87 -42.19
N PHE A 608 -6.93 -2.77 -42.06
CA PHE A 608 -5.94 -3.75 -42.55
C PHE A 608 -6.19 -5.18 -42.02
N PHE A 609 -6.45 -5.36 -40.72
CA PHE A 609 -6.70 -6.68 -40.14
C PHE A 609 -8.03 -7.30 -40.59
N LYS A 610 -9.06 -6.49 -40.83
CA LYS A 610 -10.35 -6.99 -41.35
C LYS A 610 -10.26 -7.39 -42.82
N ILE A 611 -9.55 -6.61 -43.64
CA ILE A 611 -9.28 -6.97 -45.05
C ILE A 611 -8.51 -8.28 -45.09
N LYS A 612 -7.46 -8.44 -44.26
CA LYS A 612 -6.70 -9.70 -44.13
C LYS A 612 -7.57 -10.90 -43.75
N LEU A 613 -8.53 -10.72 -42.85
CA LEU A 613 -9.45 -11.78 -42.42
C LEU A 613 -10.39 -12.21 -43.55
N VAL A 614 -10.91 -11.25 -44.32
CA VAL A 614 -11.77 -11.52 -45.50
C VAL A 614 -10.99 -12.24 -46.60
N PHE A 615 -9.73 -11.83 -46.85
CA PHE A 615 -8.85 -12.50 -47.81
C PHE A 615 -8.44 -13.90 -47.37
N TYR A 616 -8.12 -14.10 -46.09
CA TYR A 616 -7.74 -15.40 -45.53
C TYR A 616 -8.89 -16.42 -45.59
N VAL A 617 -10.13 -15.98 -45.31
CA VAL A 617 -11.32 -16.84 -45.43
C VAL A 617 -11.59 -17.22 -46.90
N LYS A 618 -11.42 -16.30 -47.85
CA LYS A 618 -11.57 -16.61 -49.28
C LYS A 618 -10.48 -17.53 -49.84
N GLN A 619 -9.25 -17.43 -49.33
CA GLN A 619 -8.14 -18.26 -49.81
C GLN A 619 -8.22 -19.69 -49.26
N LYS A 620 -8.69 -19.87 -48.02
CA LYS A 620 -8.96 -21.19 -47.44
C LYS A 620 -10.17 -21.90 -48.08
N ASN A 621 -11.17 -21.12 -48.50
CA ASN A 621 -12.34 -21.64 -49.21
C ASN A 621 -12.10 -21.85 -50.73
N LYS A 622 -10.87 -21.67 -51.21
CA LYS A 622 -10.44 -22.05 -52.57
C LYS A 622 -9.47 -23.23 -52.57
N THR A 623 -9.27 -23.86 -51.41
CA THR A 623 -8.48 -25.09 -51.26
C THR A 623 -9.26 -26.09 -50.41
N ILE A 624 -10.49 -26.37 -50.84
CA ILE A 624 -11.19 -27.65 -50.70
C ILE A 624 -11.82 -27.89 -52.06
#